data_AF-A0A9W7A4Y6-F1
#
_entry.id   AF-A0A9W7A4Y6-F1
#
_cell.length_a   1.000
_cell.length_b   1.000
_cell.length_c   1.000
_cell.angle_alpha   90.00
_cell.angle_beta   90.00
_cell.angle_gamma   90.00
#
_symmetry.space_group_name_H-M   'P 1'
#
loop_
_entity.id
_entity.type
_entity.pdbx_description
1 polymer ?
#
loop_
_entity_poly.entity_id
_entity_poly.type
_entity_poly.pdbx_seq_one_letter_code
_entity_poly.pdbx_strand_id
1 'polypeptide(L)'
;MATPAPAFPTLDLEKAKAALAEAIAAFEIPEHKERMETAIASCDPTNPMAKMQTLIPIVQEIQGTVMAKYGFEGPGAVMAATMQINMFAPQDPEIANGVRMLAAKLSGN
;
A
#
# COMPACT_ATOMS: atom_id res chain seq x y z
N MET A 1 -11.60 11.29 27.43
CA MET A 1 -11.70 9.84 27.20
C MET A 1 -10.80 9.54 26.00
N ALA A 2 -9.67 8.86 26.21
CA ALA A 2 -8.80 8.45 25.12
C ALA A 2 -9.50 7.31 24.38
N THR A 3 -9.97 7.56 23.16
CA THR A 3 -10.32 6.50 22.23
C THR A 3 -9.10 5.59 22.08
N PRO A 4 -9.21 4.27 22.29
CA PRO A 4 -8.11 3.38 21.94
C PRO A 4 -7.90 3.58 20.44
N ALA A 5 -6.66 3.91 20.04
CA ALA A 5 -6.29 3.86 18.64
C ALA A 5 -6.80 2.52 18.08
N PRO A 6 -7.41 2.48 16.87
CA PRO A 6 -7.84 1.23 16.28
C PRO A 6 -6.68 0.24 16.39
N ALA A 7 -6.85 -0.77 17.22
CA ALA A 7 -5.84 -1.79 17.47
C ALA A 7 -5.85 -2.66 16.22
N PHE A 8 -5.20 -2.17 15.17
CA PHE A 8 -5.04 -2.92 13.95
C PHE A 8 -4.41 -4.27 14.30
N PRO A 9 -4.86 -5.37 13.65
CA PRO A 9 -4.37 -6.69 13.98
C PRO A 9 -2.85 -6.78 13.76
N THR A 10 -2.19 -7.70 14.44
CA THR A 10 -0.77 -7.97 14.21
C THR A 10 -0.61 -9.01 13.10
N LEU A 11 0.10 -8.64 12.04
CA LEU A 11 0.60 -9.55 11.02
C LEU A 11 1.75 -10.34 11.62
N ASP A 12 1.69 -11.66 11.48
CA ASP A 12 2.86 -12.52 11.59
C ASP A 12 3.70 -12.47 10.30
N LEU A 13 4.89 -13.06 10.32
CA LEU A 13 5.82 -13.05 9.18
C LEU A 13 5.18 -13.59 7.89
N GLU A 14 4.42 -14.68 7.98
CA GLU A 14 3.77 -15.30 6.82
C GLU A 14 2.68 -14.39 6.26
N LYS A 15 1.83 -13.83 7.12
CA LYS A 15 0.82 -12.85 6.70
C LYS A 15 1.43 -11.57 6.15
N ALA A 16 2.55 -11.09 6.70
CA ALA A 16 3.24 -9.92 6.20
C ALA A 16 3.77 -10.15 4.77
N LYS A 17 4.36 -11.32 4.51
CA LYS A 17 4.78 -11.72 3.16
C LYS A 17 3.59 -11.81 2.21
N ALA A 18 2.53 -12.51 2.61
CA ALA A 18 1.34 -12.68 1.79
C ALA A 18 0.67 -11.34 1.47
N ALA A 19 0.47 -10.47 2.47
CA ALA A 19 -0.11 -9.15 2.31
C ALA A 19 0.73 -8.26 1.39
N LEU A 20 2.05 -8.34 1.50
CA LEU A 20 2.97 -7.60 0.64
C LEU A 20 2.92 -8.09 -0.81
N ALA A 21 2.97 -9.41 -1.02
CA ALA A 21 2.87 -10.02 -2.33
C ALA A 21 1.51 -9.72 -3.00
N GLU A 22 0.42 -9.81 -2.24
CA GLU A 22 -0.92 -9.45 -2.71
C GLU A 22 -1.03 -7.96 -3.02
N ALA A 23 -0.44 -7.06 -2.20
CA ALA A 23 -0.44 -5.64 -2.49
C ALA A 23 0.30 -5.33 -3.79
N ILE A 24 1.49 -5.92 -3.99
CA ILE A 24 2.27 -5.80 -5.22
C ILE A 24 1.47 -6.31 -6.43
N ALA A 25 0.86 -7.49 -6.31
CA ALA A 25 0.07 -8.12 -7.35
C ALA A 25 -1.20 -7.31 -7.66
N ALA A 26 -1.81 -6.68 -6.65
CA ALA A 26 -2.95 -5.79 -6.84
C ALA A 26 -2.57 -4.61 -7.74
N PHE A 27 -1.40 -3.99 -7.55
CA PHE A 27 -0.88 -2.98 -8.48
C PHE A 27 -0.59 -3.50 -9.89
N GLU A 28 -0.57 -4.82 -10.10
CA GLU A 28 -0.38 -5.42 -11.42
C GLU A 28 -1.68 -5.74 -12.15
N ILE A 29 -2.81 -5.71 -11.44
CA ILE A 29 -4.13 -5.90 -12.02
C ILE A 29 -4.35 -4.82 -13.10
N PRO A 30 -4.70 -5.21 -14.34
CA PRO A 30 -4.90 -4.27 -15.45
C PRO A 30 -5.87 -3.14 -15.11
N GLU A 31 -6.96 -3.46 -14.43
CA GLU A 31 -7.97 -2.49 -13.99
C GLU A 31 -7.37 -1.42 -13.05
N HIS A 32 -6.51 -1.81 -12.12
CA HIS A 32 -5.86 -0.89 -11.20
C HIS A 32 -4.80 -0.04 -11.91
N LYS A 33 -4.04 -0.64 -12.83
CA LYS A 33 -3.08 0.08 -13.67
C LYS A 33 -3.76 1.11 -14.56
N GLU A 34 -4.79 0.71 -15.29
CA GLU A 34 -5.55 1.58 -16.19
C GLU A 34 -6.19 2.74 -15.41
N ARG A 35 -6.71 2.48 -14.20
CA ARG A 35 -7.25 3.51 -13.33
C ARG A 35 -6.16 4.49 -12.88
N MET A 36 -4.98 4.03 -12.50
CA MET A 36 -3.84 4.89 -12.15
C MET A 36 -3.35 5.70 -13.37
N GLU A 37 -3.16 5.07 -14.52
CA GLU A 37 -2.69 5.70 -15.75
C GLU A 37 -3.68 6.76 -16.26
N THR A 38 -4.98 6.46 -16.27
CA THR A 38 -6.03 7.42 -16.66
C THR A 38 -6.05 8.62 -15.72
N ALA A 39 -5.88 8.37 -14.42
CA ALA A 39 -5.84 9.43 -13.42
C ALA A 39 -4.59 10.31 -13.57
N ILE A 40 -3.42 9.71 -13.84
CA ILE A 40 -2.17 10.43 -14.16
C ILE A 40 -2.31 11.22 -15.46
N ALA A 41 -2.91 10.64 -16.51
CA ALA A 41 -3.10 11.29 -17.81
C ALA A 41 -4.00 12.53 -17.72
N SER A 42 -4.88 12.56 -16.71
CA SER A 42 -5.74 13.71 -16.40
C SER A 42 -5.04 14.76 -15.52
N CYS A 43 -3.88 14.45 -14.94
CA CYS A 43 -3.09 15.39 -14.14
C CYS A 43 -2.15 16.23 -15.00
N ASP A 44 -1.87 17.44 -14.53
CA ASP A 44 -0.85 18.30 -15.13
C ASP A 44 0.54 17.63 -14.98
N PRO A 45 1.23 17.28 -16.09
CA PRO A 45 2.53 16.61 -16.03
C PRO A 45 3.63 17.51 -15.44
N THR A 46 3.42 18.82 -15.36
CA THR A 46 4.35 19.77 -14.74
C THR A 46 4.16 19.88 -13.22
N ASN A 47 3.08 19.30 -12.68
CA ASN A 47 2.77 19.34 -11.26
C ASN A 47 2.85 17.94 -10.63
N PRO A 48 4.03 17.54 -10.11
CA PRO A 48 4.19 16.25 -9.43
C PRO A 48 3.33 16.13 -8.17
N MET A 49 2.94 17.25 -7.55
CA MET A 49 2.06 17.25 -6.39
C MET A 49 0.63 16.88 -6.78
N ALA A 50 0.13 17.34 -7.94
CA ALA A 50 -1.17 16.93 -8.48
C ALA A 50 -1.18 15.43 -8.80
N LYS A 51 -0.11 14.91 -9.40
CA LYS A 51 0.05 13.47 -9.65
C LYS A 51 0.01 12.67 -8.34
N MET A 52 0.75 13.10 -7.32
CA MET A 52 0.75 12.45 -6.00
C MET A 52 -0.63 12.51 -5.33
N GLN A 53 -1.30 13.67 -5.35
CA GLN A 53 -2.64 13.84 -4.77
C GLN A 53 -3.69 12.94 -5.42
N THR A 54 -3.53 12.64 -6.71
CA THR A 54 -4.41 11.73 -7.44
C THR A 54 -4.04 10.26 -7.23
N LEU A 55 -2.74 9.92 -7.21
CA LEU A 55 -2.29 8.54 -7.07
C LEU A 55 -2.42 7.99 -5.65
N ILE A 56 -2.11 8.80 -4.64
CA ILE A 56 -2.17 8.38 -3.22
C ILE A 56 -3.53 7.76 -2.85
N PRO A 57 -4.70 8.38 -3.15
CA PRO A 57 -5.98 7.78 -2.80
C PRO A 57 -6.25 6.48 -3.57
N ILE A 58 -5.87 6.38 -4.85
CA ILE A 58 -6.03 5.15 -5.65
C ILE A 58 -5.19 4.02 -5.05
N VAL A 59 -3.93 4.31 -4.73
CA VAL A 59 -3.03 3.40 -4.04
C VAL A 59 -3.61 2.94 -2.71
N GLN A 60 -4.11 3.87 -1.89
CA GLN A 60 -4.66 3.58 -0.58
C GLN A 60 -5.92 2.73 -0.67
N GLU A 61 -6.72 2.92 -1.71
CA GLU A 61 -7.90 2.10 -1.97
C GLU A 61 -7.50 0.67 -2.34
N ILE A 62 -6.57 0.49 -3.28
CA ILE A 62 -6.05 -0.83 -3.71
C ILE A 62 -5.41 -1.57 -2.53
N GLN A 63 -4.51 -0.91 -1.80
CA GLN A 63 -3.86 -1.48 -0.62
C GLN A 63 -4.88 -1.73 0.48
N GLY A 64 -5.84 -0.85 0.69
CA GLY A 64 -6.91 -0.99 1.67
C GLY A 64 -7.74 -2.25 1.45
N THR A 65 -8.09 -2.57 0.20
CA THR A 65 -8.81 -3.81 -0.13
C THR A 65 -8.01 -5.06 0.21
N VAL A 66 -6.70 -5.06 -0.06
CA VAL A 66 -5.82 -6.18 0.34
C VAL A 66 -5.75 -6.27 1.86
N MET A 67 -5.49 -5.16 2.54
CA MET A 67 -5.29 -5.10 3.99
C MET A 67 -6.57 -5.44 4.77
N ALA A 68 -7.75 -5.16 4.22
CA ALA A 68 -9.04 -5.56 4.80
C ALA A 68 -9.14 -7.09 4.98
N LYS A 69 -8.58 -7.89 4.06
CA LYS A 69 -8.51 -9.35 4.18
C LYS A 69 -7.75 -9.82 5.42
N TYR A 70 -6.82 -9.00 5.90
CA TYR A 70 -6.00 -9.24 7.07
C TYR A 70 -6.57 -8.58 8.35
N GLY A 71 -7.78 -8.00 8.26
CA GLY A 71 -8.45 -7.32 9.37
C GLY A 71 -8.00 -5.86 9.59
N PHE A 72 -7.26 -5.30 8.65
CA PHE A 72 -6.89 -3.88 8.66
C PHE A 72 -7.93 -3.09 7.88
N GLU A 73 -8.92 -2.55 8.59
CA GLU A 73 -10.00 -1.75 8.00
C GLU A 73 -9.98 -0.31 8.53
N GLY A 74 -10.38 0.63 7.67
CA GLY A 74 -10.55 2.03 8.04
C GLY A 74 -9.31 2.91 7.85
N PRO A 75 -9.41 4.19 8.26
CA PRO A 75 -8.36 5.18 8.04
C PRO A 75 -7.09 4.81 8.81
N GLY A 76 -5.96 4.76 8.11
CA GLY A 76 -4.66 4.38 8.68
C GLY A 76 -4.35 2.87 8.63
N ALA A 77 -5.30 2.03 8.18
CA ALA A 77 -5.10 0.59 8.01
C ALA A 77 -3.86 0.24 7.17
N VAL A 78 -3.76 0.85 5.99
CA VAL A 78 -2.61 0.69 5.08
C VAL A 78 -1.30 1.11 5.74
N MET A 79 -1.30 2.23 6.48
CA MET A 79 -0.12 2.74 7.15
C MET A 79 0.33 1.80 8.28
N ALA A 80 -0.62 1.31 9.09
CA ALA A 80 -0.34 0.35 10.17
C ALA A 80 0.18 -0.98 9.63
N ALA A 81 -0.42 -1.51 8.56
CA ALA A 81 0.06 -2.73 7.91
C ALA A 81 1.46 -2.54 7.32
N THR A 82 1.69 -1.44 6.60
CA THR A 82 3.01 -1.12 6.05
C THR A 82 4.07 -1.00 7.15
N MET A 83 3.72 -0.39 8.29
CA MET A 83 4.63 -0.27 9.44
C MET A 83 5.00 -1.64 10.02
N GLN A 84 4.03 -2.55 10.17
CA GLN A 84 4.29 -3.92 10.62
C GLN A 84 5.12 -4.72 9.62
N ILE A 85 4.79 -4.66 8.33
CA ILE A 85 5.56 -5.34 7.27
C ILE A 85 7.02 -4.83 7.28
N ASN A 86 7.23 -3.52 7.41
CA ASN A 86 8.57 -2.93 7.46
C ASN A 86 9.36 -3.35 8.72
N MET A 87 8.68 -3.68 9.83
CA MET A 87 9.32 -4.22 11.03
C MET A 87 9.92 -5.62 10.81
N PHE A 88 9.38 -6.39 9.86
CA PHE A 88 9.90 -7.70 9.45
C PHE A 88 10.97 -7.62 8.35
N ALA A 89 11.08 -6.50 7.63
CA ALA A 89 12.09 -6.31 6.58
C ALA A 89 13.56 -6.60 7.03
N PRO A 90 14.04 -6.19 8.22
CA PRO A 90 15.40 -6.56 8.65
C PRO A 90 15.55 -8.04 9.02
N GLN A 91 14.44 -8.74 9.28
CA GLN A 91 14.42 -10.16 9.64
C GLN A 91 14.29 -11.06 8.41
N ASP A 92 13.70 -10.53 7.33
CA ASP A 92 13.41 -11.28 6.12
C ASP A 92 13.70 -10.46 4.84
N PRO A 93 14.66 -10.92 4.00
CA PRO A 93 15.06 -10.19 2.81
C PRO A 93 13.97 -10.17 1.71
N GLU A 94 13.03 -11.13 1.70
CA GLU A 94 11.92 -11.11 0.75
C GLU A 94 10.96 -9.98 1.09
N ILE A 95 10.67 -9.78 2.37
CA ILE A 95 9.88 -8.66 2.86
C ILE A 95 10.58 -7.33 2.55
N ALA A 96 11.88 -7.23 2.81
CA ALA A 96 12.64 -6.02 2.49
C ALA A 96 12.59 -5.67 0.99
N ASN A 97 12.69 -6.68 0.13
CA ASN A 97 12.60 -6.49 -1.31
C ASN A 97 11.19 -6.07 -1.74
N GLY A 98 10.16 -6.73 -1.22
CA GLY A 98 8.78 -6.37 -1.53
C GLY A 98 8.42 -4.95 -1.06
N VAL A 99 8.86 -4.53 0.13
CA VAL A 99 8.63 -3.16 0.65
C VAL A 99 9.29 -2.13 -0.26
N ARG A 100 10.52 -2.40 -0.70
CA ARG A 100 11.23 -1.55 -1.68
C ARG A 100 10.48 -1.48 -3.00
N MET A 101 9.98 -2.60 -3.51
CA MET A 101 9.23 -2.64 -4.75
C MET A 101 7.90 -1.92 -4.65
N LEU A 102 7.19 -2.05 -3.52
CA LEU A 102 5.98 -1.30 -3.22
C LEU A 102 6.29 0.20 -3.22
N ALA A 103 7.30 0.63 -2.47
CA ALA A 103 7.73 2.04 -2.41
C ALA A 103 8.11 2.58 -3.80
N ALA A 104 8.80 1.80 -4.63
CA ALA A 104 9.13 2.17 -6.01
C ALA A 104 7.87 2.42 -6.85
N LYS A 105 6.90 1.50 -6.81
CA LYS A 105 5.60 1.67 -7.49
C LYS A 105 4.84 2.91 -7.02
N LEU A 106 4.95 3.28 -5.73
CA LEU A 106 4.35 4.50 -5.19
C LEU A 106 5.06 5.77 -5.66
N SER A 107 6.39 5.72 -5.83
CA SER A 107 7.18 6.84 -6.34
C SER A 107 7.05 7.04 -7.85
N GLY A 108 6.44 6.09 -8.57
CA GLY A 108 6.18 6.20 -10.01
C GLY A 108 7.43 6.12 -10.88
N ASN A 109 8.42 5.31 -10.47
CA ASN A 109 9.66 5.04 -11.20
C ASN A 109 9.75 3.56 -11.63
#